data_AF-A0A147JYI8-F1
#
_entry.id   AF-A0A147JYI8-F1
#
_cell.length_a   1.000
_cell.length_b   1.000
_cell.length_c   1.000
_cell.angle_alpha   90.00
_cell.angle_beta   90.00
_cell.angle_gamma   90.00
#
_symmetry.space_group_name_H-M   'P 1'
#
loop_
_entity.id
_entity.type
_entity.pdbx_description
1 polymer ?
#
loop_
_entity_poly.entity_id
_entity_poly.type
_entity_poly.pdbx_seq_one_letter_code
_entity_poly.pdbx_strand_id
1 'polypeptide(L)'
;MGRMLHYQTEEAVSVRELELLKGVMRKYNAPRRSSGERIKLWRKSDILRCLTPPDALWGFTKVRDDLERELVLKAIRKMSAATPRLTWVLYDESGLDGREITIHNGRFHSKKFA
;
A
#
# COMPACT_ATOMS: atom_id res chain seq x y z
N MET A 1 -14.06 9.55 -13.57
CA MET A 1 -12.58 9.57 -13.64
C MET A 1 -12.06 8.70 -12.51
N GLY A 2 -11.17 7.74 -12.77
CA GLY A 2 -10.67 6.85 -11.72
C GLY A 2 -9.69 7.56 -10.78
N ARG A 3 -9.71 7.19 -9.50
CA ARG A 3 -8.93 7.78 -8.41
C ARG A 3 -7.64 7.00 -8.23
N MET A 4 -6.59 7.63 -7.69
CA MET A 4 -5.34 6.94 -7.38
C MET A 4 -5.21 6.74 -5.87
N LEU A 5 -4.90 5.50 -5.47
CA LEU A 5 -4.53 5.17 -4.11
C LEU A 5 -3.05 4.84 -4.08
N HIS A 6 -2.27 5.70 -3.42
CA HIS A 6 -0.85 5.52 -3.18
C HIS A 6 -0.64 4.84 -1.84
N TYR A 7 0.43 4.07 -1.72
CA TYR A 7 0.80 3.40 -0.49
C TYR A 7 2.32 3.21 -0.40
N GLN A 8 2.85 3.29 0.81
CA GLN A 8 4.25 3.02 1.12
C GLN A 8 4.43 2.41 2.51
N THR A 9 5.58 1.77 2.73
CA THR A 9 6.06 1.49 4.08
C THR A 9 6.96 2.62 4.57
N GLU A 10 6.90 2.94 5.86
CA GLU A 10 7.83 3.91 6.46
C GLU A 10 9.20 3.26 6.65
N GLU A 11 9.22 2.00 7.09
CA GLU A 11 10.43 1.25 7.38
C GLU A 11 10.95 0.49 6.14
N ALA A 12 12.25 0.21 6.15
CA ALA A 12 12.88 -0.72 5.23
C ALA A 12 12.27 -2.11 5.38
N VAL A 13 12.01 -2.81 4.28
CA VAL A 13 11.40 -4.14 4.29
C VAL A 13 12.48 -5.22 4.18
N SER A 14 12.51 -6.15 5.13
CA SER A 14 13.41 -7.30 5.09
C SER A 14 13.01 -8.29 3.99
N VAL A 15 13.93 -9.19 3.61
CA VAL A 15 13.67 -10.25 2.62
C VAL A 15 12.47 -11.12 3.04
N ARG A 16 12.43 -11.52 4.31
CA ARG A 16 11.35 -12.36 4.86
C ARG A 16 10.00 -11.64 4.84
N GLU A 17 9.96 -10.37 5.22
CA GLU A 17 8.74 -9.58 5.15
C GLU A 17 8.27 -9.43 3.70
N LEU A 18 9.19 -9.16 2.75
CA LEU A 18 8.87 -9.04 1.34
C LEU A 18 8.23 -10.31 0.76
N GLU A 19 8.66 -11.50 1.20
CA GLU A 19 8.04 -12.77 0.81
C GLU A 19 6.59 -12.89 1.30
N LEU A 20 6.33 -12.53 2.57
CA LEU A 20 4.98 -12.51 3.15
C LEU A 20 4.07 -11.55 2.38
N LEU A 21 4.57 -10.35 2.08
CA LEU A 21 3.85 -9.33 1.30
C LEU A 21 3.54 -9.82 -0.11
N LYS A 22 4.51 -10.43 -0.80
CA LYS A 22 4.29 -11.05 -2.11
C LYS A 22 3.22 -12.13 -2.06
N GLY A 23 3.15 -12.91 -0.98
CA GLY A 23 2.10 -13.91 -0.78
C GLY A 23 0.69 -13.29 -0.76
N VAL A 24 0.50 -12.20 0.00
CA VAL A 24 -0.78 -11.47 0.04
C VAL A 24 -1.09 -10.80 -1.29
N MET A 25 -0.09 -10.15 -1.90
CA MET A 25 -0.20 -9.47 -3.20
C MET A 25 -0.66 -10.44 -4.30
N ARG A 26 -0.06 -11.64 -4.38
CA ARG A 26 -0.43 -12.66 -5.38
C ARG A 26 -1.89 -13.09 -5.20
N LYS A 27 -2.34 -13.33 -3.96
CA LYS A 27 -3.73 -13.70 -3.67
C LYS A 27 -4.72 -12.60 -4.09
N TYR A 28 -4.39 -11.34 -3.82
CA TYR A 28 -5.22 -10.20 -4.23
C TYR A 28 -5.26 -10.00 -5.75
N ASN A 29 -4.11 -10.11 -6.42
CA ASN A 29 -3.97 -9.88 -7.86
C ASN A 29 -4.43 -11.06 -8.73
N ALA A 30 -4.56 -12.28 -8.19
CA ALA A 30 -4.94 -13.48 -8.95
C ALA A 30 -6.24 -13.33 -9.76
N PRO A 31 -7.36 -12.83 -9.20
CA PRO A 31 -8.59 -12.57 -9.97
C PRO A 31 -8.51 -11.31 -10.86
N ARG A 32 -7.44 -10.52 -10.79
CA ARG A 32 -7.26 -9.21 -11.45
C ARG A 32 -6.17 -9.24 -12.52
N ARG A 33 -5.90 -10.41 -13.13
CA ARG A 33 -4.78 -10.60 -14.06
C ARG A 33 -4.83 -9.68 -15.29
N SER A 34 -6.03 -9.31 -15.74
CA SER A 34 -6.26 -8.46 -16.91
C SER A 34 -6.55 -6.99 -16.59
N SER A 35 -6.70 -6.60 -15.31
CA SER A 35 -6.97 -5.21 -14.95
C SER A 35 -5.71 -4.45 -14.53
N GLY A 36 -5.66 -3.15 -14.84
CA GLY A 36 -4.60 -2.25 -14.38
C GLY A 36 -4.64 -1.94 -12.88
N GLU A 37 -5.64 -2.45 -12.16
CA GLU A 37 -5.96 -2.21 -10.76
C GLU A 37 -5.27 -3.21 -9.82
N ARG A 38 -3.98 -3.43 -10.07
CA ARG A 38 -3.17 -4.40 -9.32
C ARG A 38 -2.34 -3.69 -8.26
N ILE A 39 -2.19 -4.35 -7.12
CA ILE A 39 -1.20 -3.93 -6.14
C ILE A 39 0.20 -4.23 -6.69
N LYS A 40 1.09 -3.24 -6.59
CA LYS A 40 2.48 -3.29 -7.01
C LYS A 40 3.35 -2.90 -5.81
N LEU A 41 4.45 -3.60 -5.61
CA LEU A 41 5.36 -3.36 -4.49
C LEU A 41 6.77 -3.14 -5.06
N TRP A 42 7.15 -1.88 -5.23
CA TRP A 42 8.48 -1.48 -5.69
C TRP A 42 9.33 -1.01 -4.53
N ARG A 43 10.63 -1.26 -4.55
CA ARG A 43 11.52 -0.62 -3.58
C ARG A 43 11.71 0.83 -3.97
N LYS A 44 11.85 1.72 -2.99
CA LYS A 44 12.15 3.13 -3.25
C LYS A 44 13.46 3.28 -4.04
N SER A 45 14.45 2.45 -3.75
CA SER A 45 15.73 2.40 -4.47
C SER A 45 15.63 2.00 -5.94
N ASP A 46 14.58 1.26 -6.34
CA ASP A 46 14.31 0.91 -7.74
C ASP A 46 13.80 2.12 -8.55
N ILE A 47 13.33 3.16 -7.86
CA ILE A 47 12.72 4.37 -8.45
C ILE A 47 13.74 5.51 -8.42
N LEU A 48 14.23 5.84 -7.22
CA LEU A 48 15.18 6.91 -6.97
C LEU A 48 16.11 6.51 -5.82
N ARG A 49 17.42 6.43 -6.11
CA ARG A 49 18.44 6.00 -5.14
C ARG A 49 18.58 6.91 -3.90
N CYS A 50 18.08 8.14 -3.97
CA CYS A 50 18.16 9.13 -2.89
C CYS A 50 17.02 9.02 -1.86
N LEU A 51 16.07 8.11 -2.05
CA LEU A 51 14.93 7.95 -1.14
C LEU A 51 15.32 7.10 0.08
N THR A 52 14.95 7.58 1.27
CA THR A 52 15.23 6.91 2.54
C THR A 52 13.94 6.44 3.23
N PRO A 53 13.89 5.22 3.78
CA PRO A 53 14.89 4.17 3.61
C PRO A 53 14.81 3.52 2.21
N PRO A 54 15.95 3.07 1.63
CA PRO A 54 16.00 2.60 0.25
C PRO A 54 15.15 1.35 0.00
N ASP A 55 15.08 0.45 0.98
CA ASP A 55 14.31 -0.79 0.92
C ASP A 55 12.88 -0.66 1.46
N ALA A 56 12.39 0.56 1.74
CA ALA A 56 10.96 0.75 1.92
C ALA A 56 10.23 0.47 0.60
N LEU A 57 9.01 -0.03 0.72
CA LEU A 57 8.16 -0.30 -0.44
C LEU A 57 7.28 0.91 -0.75
N TRP A 58 6.98 1.08 -2.03
CA TRP A 58 6.02 2.04 -2.55
C TRP A 58 5.24 1.43 -3.70
N GLY A 59 4.02 1.92 -3.89
CA GLY A 59 3.20 1.58 -5.03
C GLY A 59 1.96 2.46 -5.11
N PHE A 60 1.26 2.31 -6.23
CA PHE A 60 -0.03 2.94 -6.45
C PHE A 60 -0.94 2.02 -7.24
N THR A 61 -2.24 2.21 -7.08
CA THR A 61 -3.24 1.54 -7.91
C THR A 61 -4.39 2.50 -8.22
N LYS A 62 -4.91 2.39 -9.44
CA LYS A 62 -6.14 3.06 -9.80
C LYS A 62 -7.31 2.34 -9.13
N VAL A 63 -8.27 3.10 -8.63
CA VAL A 63 -9.54 2.61 -8.07
C VAL A 63 -10.69 3.35 -8.75
N ARG A 64 -11.70 2.60 -9.21
CA ARG A 64 -12.84 3.13 -9.97
C ARG A 64 -13.96 3.61 -9.05
N ASP A 65 -14.15 2.92 -7.94
CA ASP A 65 -15.22 3.15 -6.97
C ASP A 65 -14.76 2.84 -5.53
N ASP A 66 -15.66 3.07 -4.58
CA ASP A 66 -15.37 2.87 -3.15
C ASP A 66 -15.22 1.37 -2.80
N LEU A 67 -15.86 0.48 -3.56
CA LEU A 67 -15.73 -0.97 -3.35
C LEU A 67 -14.32 -1.46 -3.71
N GLU A 68 -13.77 -1.01 -4.85
CA GLU A 68 -12.39 -1.30 -5.21
C GLU A 68 -11.40 -0.73 -4.21
N ARG A 69 -11.64 0.50 -3.76
CA ARG A 69 -10.86 1.12 -2.70
C ARG A 69 -10.85 0.27 -1.43
N GLU A 70 -12.02 -0.18 -0.96
CA GLU A 70 -12.11 -1.08 0.20
C GLU A 70 -11.37 -2.40 0.01
N LEU A 71 -11.41 -2.98 -1.20
CA LEU A 71 -10.70 -4.21 -1.52
C LEU A 71 -9.17 -4.02 -1.46
N VAL A 72 -8.66 -2.89 -1.95
CA VAL A 72 -7.23 -2.53 -1.83
C VAL A 72 -6.87 -2.32 -0.36
N LEU A 73 -7.65 -1.55 0.39
CA LEU A 73 -7.43 -1.32 1.82
C LEU A 73 -7.42 -2.63 2.62
N LYS A 74 -8.33 -3.56 2.30
CA LYS A 74 -8.38 -4.88 2.92
C LYS A 74 -7.13 -5.71 2.63
N ALA A 75 -6.58 -5.61 1.42
CA ALA A 75 -5.34 -6.29 1.06
C ALA A 75 -4.13 -5.68 1.78
N ILE A 76 -4.03 -4.36 1.83
CA ILE A 76 -2.95 -3.67 2.56
C ILE A 76 -3.05 -3.93 4.07
N ARG A 77 -4.26 -3.98 4.62
CA ARG A 77 -4.47 -4.38 6.02
C ARG A 77 -3.97 -5.79 6.31
N LYS A 78 -4.21 -6.74 5.39
CA LYS A 78 -3.67 -8.11 5.51
C LYS A 78 -2.14 -8.14 5.39
N MET A 79 -1.56 -7.30 4.54
CA MET A 79 -0.11 -7.12 4.42
C MET A 79 0.48 -6.61 5.74
N SER A 80 -0.09 -5.54 6.29
CA SER A 80 0.31 -4.97 7.58
C SER A 80 0.19 -5.99 8.73
N ALA A 81 -0.88 -6.79 8.78
CA ALA A 81 -1.00 -7.85 9.78
C ALA A 81 0.03 -8.98 9.61
N ALA A 82 0.42 -9.31 8.38
CA ALA A 82 1.46 -10.29 8.10
C ALA A 82 2.87 -9.77 8.38
N THR A 83 3.04 -8.46 8.50
CA THR A 83 4.31 -7.78 8.75
C THR A 83 4.15 -6.76 9.89
N PRO A 84 3.97 -7.22 11.14
CA PRO A 84 3.54 -6.37 12.25
C PRO A 84 4.45 -5.18 12.57
N ARG A 85 5.73 -5.26 12.15
CA ARG A 85 6.72 -4.19 12.30
C ARG A 85 6.51 -3.04 11.31
N LEU A 86 5.90 -3.30 10.15
CA LEU A 86 5.79 -2.34 9.07
C LEU A 86 4.58 -1.42 9.27
N THR A 87 4.84 -0.13 9.20
CA THR A 87 3.85 0.93 9.13
C THR A 87 3.57 1.25 7.68
N TRP A 88 2.31 1.12 7.28
CA TRP A 88 1.84 1.44 5.94
C TRP A 88 1.19 2.82 5.95
N VAL A 89 1.62 3.70 5.06
CA VAL A 89 1.01 5.01 4.83
C VAL A 89 0.32 4.97 3.49
N LEU A 90 -0.95 5.34 3.44
CA LEU A 90 -1.76 5.38 2.24
C LEU A 90 -2.28 6.80 2.02
N TYR A 91 -2.27 7.23 0.77
CA TYR A 91 -2.76 8.53 0.36
C TYR A 91 -3.75 8.37 -0.79
N ASP A 92 -4.95 8.89 -0.60
CA ASP A 92 -6.04 8.87 -1.58
C ASP A 92 -6.15 10.26 -2.24
N GLU A 93 -5.92 10.33 -3.54
CA GLU A 93 -5.97 11.59 -4.30
C GLU A 93 -7.40 12.17 -4.43
N SER A 94 -8.44 11.47 -3.98
CA SER A 94 -9.83 11.74 -4.35
C SER A 94 -10.61 12.77 -3.51
N GLY A 95 -9.96 13.61 -2.69
CA GLY A 95 -10.68 14.60 -1.89
C GLY A 95 -9.94 15.90 -1.64
N LEU A 96 -10.71 16.98 -1.50
CA LEU A 96 -10.27 18.33 -1.07
C LEU A 96 -9.41 18.33 0.22
N ASP A 97 -9.43 17.23 0.98
CA ASP A 97 -8.71 17.05 2.25
C ASP A 97 -7.70 15.87 2.25
N GLY A 98 -7.30 15.33 1.09
CA GLY A 98 -6.22 14.34 0.93
C GLY A 98 -5.97 13.44 2.14
N ARG A 99 -6.88 12.48 2.42
CA ARG A 99 -6.84 11.72 3.68
C ARG A 99 -5.70 10.72 3.68
N GLU A 100 -4.66 11.03 4.46
CA GLU A 100 -3.64 10.06 4.84
C GLU A 100 -4.24 9.02 5.80
N ILE A 101 -4.00 7.74 5.49
CA ILE A 101 -4.39 6.61 6.33
C ILE A 101 -3.13 5.87 6.70
N THR A 102 -2.88 5.71 8.00
CA THR A 102 -1.79 4.86 8.48
C THR A 102 -2.37 3.51 8.89
N ILE A 103 -1.68 2.41 8.56
CA ILE A 103 -2.04 1.06 8.99
C ILE A 103 -0.80 0.41 9.61
N HIS A 104 -0.91 0.02 10.88
CA HIS A 104 0.15 -0.68 11.59
C HIS A 104 -0.42 -1.92 12.26
N ASN A 105 0.25 -3.06 12.09
CA ASN A 105 -0.21 -4.36 12.58
C ASN A 105 -1.69 -4.66 12.25
N GLY A 106 -2.12 -4.33 11.03
CA GLY A 106 -3.48 -4.54 10.56
C GLY A 106 -4.56 -3.65 11.22
N ARG A 107 -4.17 -2.58 11.92
CA ARG A 107 -5.08 -1.61 12.54
C ARG A 107 -4.92 -0.24 11.88
N PHE A 108 -6.05 0.44 11.67
CA PHE A 108 -6.06 1.79 11.11
C PHE A 108 -5.72 2.81 12.20
N HIS A 109 -4.83 3.73 11.88
CA HIS A 109 -4.58 4.96 12.63
C HIS A 109 -4.84 6.13 11.67
N SER A 110 -5.82 6.98 11.98
CA SER A 110 -6.00 8.23 11.24
C SER A 110 -5.16 9.30 11.91
N LYS A 111 -4.20 9.90 11.20
CA LYS A 111 -3.68 11.21 11.60
C LYS A 111 -4.71 12.25 11.13
N LYS A 112 -5.43 12.86 12.08
CA LYS A 112 -6.02 14.17 11.81
C LYS A 112 -4.86 15.15 11.86
N PHE A 113 -4.47 15.71 10.71
CA PHE A 113 -3.67 16.92 10.73
C PHE A 113 -4.58 18.02 11.31
N ALA A 114 -4.17 18.56 12.45
CA ALA A 114 -4.77 19.73 13.08
C ALA A 114 -4.12 21.00 12.50
#